data_AF-J3JF12-F1
#
_entry.id   AF-J3JF12-F1
#
_cell.length_a   1.000
_cell.length_b   1.000
_cell.length_c   1.000
_cell.angle_alpha   90.00
_cell.angle_beta   90.00
_cell.angle_gamma   90.00
#
_symmetry.space_group_name_H-M   'P 1'
#
loop_
_entity.id
_entity.type
_entity.pdbx_description
1 polymer ?
#
loop_
_entity_poly.entity_id
_entity_poly.type
_entity_poly.pdbx_seq_one_letter_code
_entity_poly.pdbx_strand_id
1 'polypeptide(L)'
;MPRPKDDFEELYPCDFYTAEELLDDDQMYSVYEIARLLQGLDVDAELDVGTEEILLDWAIPWVMRNADDLVVGEPPSDEEPGYYGLKSDD
;
A
#
# COMPACT_ATOMS: atom_id res chain seq x y z
N MET A 1 -2.57 19.63 -18.88
CA MET A 1 -1.85 19.38 -20.15
C MET A 1 -0.52 18.70 -19.82
N PRO A 2 -0.02 17.77 -20.64
CA PRO A 2 1.29 17.12 -20.40
C PRO A 2 2.44 18.12 -20.51
N ARG A 3 3.50 17.91 -19.73
CA ARG A 3 4.75 18.70 -19.76
C ARG A 3 5.87 17.90 -20.43
N PRO A 4 6.77 18.52 -21.21
CA PRO A 4 7.92 17.83 -21.79
C PRO A 4 8.90 17.38 -20.68
N LYS A 5 9.67 16.31 -20.92
CA LYS A 5 10.62 15.80 -19.91
C LYS A 5 11.75 16.79 -19.59
N ASP A 6 12.12 17.62 -20.55
CA ASP A 6 13.19 18.61 -20.39
C ASP A 6 12.79 19.80 -19.49
N ASP A 7 11.52 19.87 -19.06
CA ASP A 7 11.04 20.82 -18.06
C ASP A 7 11.49 20.48 -16.62
N PHE A 8 12.02 19.27 -16.40
CA PHE A 8 12.36 18.74 -15.09
C PHE A 8 13.89 18.69 -14.94
N GLU A 9 14.40 19.26 -13.84
CA GLU A 9 15.85 19.29 -13.55
C GLU A 9 16.42 17.88 -13.32
N GLU A 10 15.60 17.00 -12.72
CA GLU A 10 15.96 15.62 -12.43
C GLU A 10 14.79 14.67 -12.73
N LEU A 11 15.11 13.45 -13.17
CA LEU A 11 14.15 12.36 -13.35
C LEU A 11 14.59 11.20 -12.46
N TYR A 12 13.71 10.80 -11.55
CA TYR A 12 13.95 9.66 -10.68
C TYR A 12 13.31 8.39 -11.26
N PRO A 13 13.90 7.21 -11.00
CA PRO A 13 13.19 5.95 -11.16
C PRO A 13 11.85 5.99 -10.40
N CYS A 14 10.83 5.40 -10.99
CA CYS A 14 9.52 5.27 -10.34
C CYS A 14 9.54 4.01 -9.47
N ASP A 15 10.31 4.06 -8.39
CA ASP A 15 10.51 2.95 -7.46
C ASP A 15 9.52 3.08 -6.30
N PHE A 16 8.89 1.97 -5.94
CA PHE A 16 7.97 1.85 -4.82
C PHE A 16 8.53 0.79 -3.87
N TYR A 17 8.20 0.89 -2.58
CA TYR A 17 8.57 -0.11 -1.58
C TYR A 17 8.20 -1.52 -2.04
N THR A 18 9.09 -2.49 -1.84
CA THR A 18 8.70 -3.92 -1.90
C THR A 18 7.78 -4.25 -0.72
N ALA A 19 7.12 -5.41 -0.77
CA ALA A 19 6.33 -5.86 0.37
C ALA A 19 7.18 -5.97 1.66
N GLU A 20 8.36 -6.58 1.57
CA GLU A 20 9.30 -6.76 2.69
C GLU A 20 9.85 -5.44 3.25
N GLU A 21 9.97 -4.40 2.41
CA GLU A 21 10.40 -3.08 2.88
C GLU A 21 9.29 -2.33 3.62
N LEU A 22 8.02 -2.67 3.37
CA LEU A 22 6.87 -1.94 3.88
C LEU A 22 6.23 -2.59 5.11
N LEU A 23 6.16 -3.93 5.15
CA LEU A 23 5.39 -4.69 6.13
C LEU A 23 6.30 -5.44 7.10
N ASP A 24 5.86 -5.58 8.34
CA ASP A 24 6.54 -6.45 9.32
C ASP A 24 6.13 -7.92 9.13
N ASP A 25 7.09 -8.85 9.27
CA ASP A 25 6.92 -10.29 9.04
C ASP A 25 5.81 -10.95 9.89
N ASP A 26 5.53 -10.42 11.08
CA ASP A 26 4.59 -11.01 12.04
C ASP A 26 3.26 -10.24 12.16
N GLN A 27 3.01 -9.30 11.25
CA GLN A 27 1.83 -8.44 11.25
C GLN A 27 0.94 -8.66 10.03
N MET A 28 -0.33 -8.30 10.19
CA MET A 28 -1.35 -8.34 9.16
C MET A 28 -2.01 -6.96 9.12
N TYR A 29 -2.15 -6.39 7.92
CA TYR A 29 -2.61 -5.03 7.71
C TYR A 29 -3.83 -5.00 6.79
N SER A 30 -4.83 -4.21 7.13
CA SER A 30 -5.87 -3.84 6.18
C SER A 30 -5.28 -3.05 5.01
N VAL A 31 -5.98 -3.02 3.88
CA VAL A 31 -5.58 -2.20 2.73
C VAL A 31 -5.49 -0.70 3.07
N TYR A 32 -6.27 -0.23 4.06
CA TYR A 32 -6.25 1.15 4.53
C TYR A 32 -4.98 1.49 5.34
N GLU A 33 -4.46 0.53 6.10
CA GLU A 33 -3.20 0.70 6.85
C GLU A 33 -2.02 0.66 5.88
N ILE A 34 -2.04 -0.23 4.88
CA ILE A 34 -1.04 -0.23 3.79
C ILE A 34 -1.04 1.12 3.06
N ALA A 35 -2.21 1.69 2.79
CA ALA A 35 -2.34 2.99 2.15
C ALA A 35 -1.64 4.11 2.95
N ARG A 36 -1.69 4.06 4.29
CA ARG A 36 -0.98 4.99 5.19
C ARG A 36 0.53 4.76 5.17
N LEU A 37 0.97 3.51 5.28
CA LEU A 37 2.39 3.14 5.27
C LEU A 37 3.08 3.57 3.97
N LEU A 38 2.40 3.44 2.82
CA LEU A 38 2.92 3.91 1.52
C LEU A 38 3.17 5.42 1.49
N GLN A 39 2.52 6.20 2.35
CA GLN A 39 2.75 7.64 2.51
C GLN A 39 3.76 7.96 3.64
N GLY A 40 4.32 6.95 4.30
CA GLY A 40 5.18 7.12 5.47
C GLY A 40 4.44 7.59 6.72
N LEU A 41 3.14 7.28 6.82
CA LEU A 41 2.31 7.60 7.98
C LEU A 41 2.22 6.41 8.93
N ASP A 42 1.86 6.67 10.20
CA ASP A 42 1.47 5.62 11.14
C ASP A 42 0.17 4.93 10.67
N VAL A 43 0.02 3.65 11.00
CA VAL A 43 -1.17 2.86 10.68
C VAL A 43 -2.44 3.42 11.33
N ASP A 44 -2.30 4.11 12.47
CA ASP A 44 -3.42 4.73 13.20
C ASP A 44 -3.67 6.20 12.83
N ALA A 45 -2.96 6.73 11.83
CA ALA A 45 -3.08 8.13 11.44
C ALA A 45 -4.53 8.49 11.03
N GLU A 46 -5.06 9.55 11.65
CA GLU A 46 -6.37 10.10 11.30
C GLU A 46 -6.31 10.81 9.95
N LEU A 47 -7.11 10.33 9.00
CA LEU A 47 -7.28 10.92 7.67
C LEU A 47 -8.74 11.30 7.48
N ASP A 48 -9.00 12.35 6.70
CA ASP A 48 -10.36 12.58 6.22
C ASP A 48 -10.72 11.56 5.13
N VAL A 49 -12.02 11.28 5.00
CA VAL A 49 -12.54 10.24 4.09
C VAL A 49 -12.09 10.46 2.64
N GLY A 50 -12.05 11.71 2.17
CA GLY A 50 -11.66 12.01 0.79
C GLY A 50 -10.18 11.69 0.52
N THR A 51 -9.32 11.96 1.49
CA THR A 51 -7.91 11.55 1.42
C THR A 51 -7.77 10.04 1.47
N GLU A 52 -8.48 9.35 2.37
CA GLU A 52 -8.42 7.89 2.50
C GLU A 52 -8.85 7.17 1.21
N GLU A 53 -9.93 7.63 0.55
CA GLU A 53 -10.39 7.09 -0.73
C GLU A 53 -9.31 7.19 -1.83
N ILE A 54 -8.61 8.33 -1.91
CA ILE A 54 -7.54 8.53 -2.91
C ILE A 54 -6.35 7.62 -2.62
N LEU A 55 -5.96 7.47 -1.35
CA LEU A 55 -4.84 6.61 -0.99
C LEU A 55 -5.16 5.13 -1.22
N LEU A 56 -6.41 4.73 -0.98
CA LEU A 56 -6.88 3.37 -1.25
C LEU A 56 -6.73 3.02 -2.73
N ASP A 57 -7.11 3.92 -3.64
CA ASP A 57 -6.95 3.74 -5.08
C ASP A 57 -5.49 3.51 -5.50
N TRP A 58 -4.52 4.02 -4.72
CA TRP A 58 -3.08 3.85 -4.97
C TRP A 58 -2.53 2.58 -4.31
N ALA A 59 -3.07 2.19 -3.16
CA ALA A 59 -2.68 0.98 -2.45
C ALA A 59 -3.11 -0.29 -3.21
N ILE A 60 -4.28 -0.31 -3.85
CA ILE A 60 -4.78 -1.49 -4.58
C ILE A 60 -3.81 -1.95 -5.69
N PRO A 61 -3.31 -1.09 -6.60
CA PRO A 61 -2.28 -1.47 -7.57
C PRO A 61 -1.00 -2.01 -6.94
N TRP A 62 -0.58 -1.46 -5.79
CA TRP A 62 0.59 -1.93 -5.07
C TRP A 62 0.38 -3.33 -4.52
N VAL A 63 -0.78 -3.61 -3.90
CA VAL A 63 -1.14 -4.96 -3.42
C VAL A 63 -1.18 -5.94 -4.57
N MET A 64 -1.81 -5.58 -5.69
CA MET A 64 -1.86 -6.43 -6.88
C MET A 64 -0.46 -6.74 -7.45
N ARG A 65 0.45 -5.77 -7.43
CA ARG A 65 1.82 -5.93 -7.93
C ARG A 65 2.66 -6.85 -7.04
N ASN A 66 2.42 -6.82 -5.73
CA ASN A 66 3.18 -7.60 -4.74
C ASN A 66 2.42 -8.88 -4.30
N ALA A 67 1.33 -9.26 -4.97
CA ALA A 67 0.48 -10.38 -4.54
C ALA A 67 1.24 -11.74 -4.47
N ASP A 68 2.32 -11.89 -5.23
CA ASP A 68 3.18 -13.07 -5.18
C ASP A 68 4.01 -13.18 -3.90
N ASP A 69 4.11 -12.10 -3.10
CA ASP A 69 4.86 -12.04 -1.84
C ASP A 69 3.93 -11.89 -0.62
N LEU A 70 2.61 -11.80 -0.85
CA LEU A 70 1.61 -11.55 0.19
C LEU A 70 0.70 -12.76 0.46
N VAL A 71 0.23 -12.87 1.70
CA VAL A 71 -0.90 -13.70 2.12
C VAL A 71 -2.09 -12.82 2.49
N VAL A 72 -3.30 -13.40 2.43
CA VAL A 72 -4.54 -12.73 2.83
C VAL A 72 -5.19 -13.49 3.98
N GLY A 73 -5.39 -12.81 5.11
CA GLY A 73 -6.18 -13.25 6.24
C GLY A 73 -7.67 -12.97 6.03
N GLU A 74 -8.52 -13.74 6.71
CA GLU A 74 -9.97 -13.57 6.62
C GLU A 74 -10.43 -12.17 7.07
N PRO A 75 -11.50 -11.62 6.46
CA PRO A 75 -12.04 -10.35 6.89
C PRO A 75 -12.73 -10.48 8.26
N PRO A 76 -12.78 -9.41 9.08
CA PRO A 76 -13.51 -9.43 10.36
C PRO A 76 -15.02 -9.59 10.18
N SER A 77 -15.54 -9.14 9.04
CA SER A 77 -16.96 -9.18 8.69
C SER A 77 -17.17 -9.25 7.16
N ASP A 78 -18.38 -9.55 6.72
CA ASP A 78 -18.73 -9.63 5.29
C ASP A 78 -18.68 -8.27 4.56
N GLU A 79 -18.57 -7.16 5.30
CA GLU A 79 -18.55 -5.79 4.76
C GLU A 79 -17.13 -5.19 4.74
N GLU A 80 -16.14 -5.89 5.28
CA GLU A 80 -14.76 -5.41 5.41
C GLU A 80 -13.79 -6.25 4.56
N PRO A 81 -12.68 -5.66 4.08
CA PRO A 81 -11.66 -6.43 3.39
C PRO A 81 -10.88 -7.33 4.35
N GLY A 82 -10.23 -8.36 3.78
CA GLY A 82 -9.25 -9.17 4.50
C GLY A 82 -8.01 -8.36 4.85
N TYR A 83 -7.19 -8.92 5.73
CA TYR A 83 -5.87 -8.37 6.06
C TYR A 83 -4.81 -8.99 5.17
N TYR A 84 -3.72 -8.27 4.92
CA TYR A 84 -2.59 -8.68 4.10
C TYR A 84 -1.33 -8.71 4.95
N GLY A 85 -0.50 -9.73 4.76
CA GLY A 85 0.82 -9.83 5.39
C GLY A 85 1.80 -10.51 4.47
N LEU A 86 3.07 -10.60 4.89
CA LEU A 86 4.11 -11.27 4.12
C LEU A 86 3.89 -12.79 4.08
N LYS A 87 4.28 -13.41 2.99
CA LYS A 87 4.37 -14.87 2.92
C LYS A 87 5.47 -15.37 3.86
N SER A 88 5.12 -16.29 4.73
CA SER A 88 6.10 -17.09 5.45
C SER A 88 6.73 -18.11 4.51
N ASP A 89 8.04 -18.34 4.64
CA ASP A 89 8.75 -19.46 4.01
C ASP A 89 8.29 -20.80 4.64
N ASP A 90 7.13 -21.33 4.25
CA ASP A 90 6.68 -22.70 4.56
C ASP A 90 7.03 -23.70 3.44
#